data_AF-A0A7C4U956-F1
#
_entry.id   AF-A0A7C4U956-F1
#
_cell.length_a   1.000
_cell.length_b   1.000
_cell.length_c   1.000
_cell.angle_alpha   90.00
_cell.angle_beta   90.00
_cell.angle_gamma   90.00
#
_symmetry.space_group_name_H-M   'P 1'
#
loop_
_entity.id
_entity.type
_entity.pdbx_description
1 polymer ?
#
loop_
_entity_poly.entity_id
_entity_poly.type
_entity_poly.pdbx_seq_one_letter_code
_entity_poly.pdbx_strand_id
1 'polypeptide(L)' 'MEQGWDPQVKQFFLRIINTVSWGLLWLMACATAGLYFQLGYNKGIYTIIFYALMVVTFFLLLRYFFRIWKNDLK' A
#
# COMPACT_ATOMS: atom_id res chain seq x y z
N MET A 1 -25.18 28.43 -7.49
CA MET A 1 -25.21 26.96 -7.41
C MET A 1 -23.94 26.53 -6.70
N GLU A 2 -23.98 26.34 -5.38
CA GLU A 2 -22.85 25.78 -4.64
C GLU A 2 -22.81 24.27 -4.92
N GLN A 3 -22.29 23.91 -6.08
CA GLN A 3 -21.99 22.53 -6.44
C GLN A 3 -20.63 22.12 -5.85
N GLY A 4 -20.41 22.46 -4.57
CA GLY A 4 -19.30 21.98 -3.79
C GLY A 4 -19.69 20.65 -3.19
N TRP A 5 -18.92 19.60 -3.47
CA TRP A 5 -19.08 18.32 -2.77
C TRP A 5 -19.12 18.56 -1.27
N ASP A 6 -20.06 17.90 -0.59
CA ASP A 6 -20.15 17.94 0.87
C ASP A 6 -18.75 17.66 1.44
N PRO A 7 -18.18 18.55 2.28
CA PRO A 7 -16.80 18.47 2.73
C PRO A 7 -16.44 17.10 3.30
N GLN A 8 -17.40 16.43 3.93
CA GLN A 8 -17.23 15.07 4.46
C GLN A 8 -17.00 14.03 3.37
N VAL A 9 -17.77 14.09 2.28
CA VAL A 9 -17.64 13.17 1.14
C VAL A 9 -16.30 13.36 0.45
N LYS A 10 -15.86 14.62 0.27
CA LYS A 10 -14.55 14.93 -0.30
C LYS A 10 -13.41 14.33 0.52
N GLN A 11 -13.44 14.46 1.84
CA GLN A 11 -12.40 13.90 2.71
C GLN A 11 -12.37 12.37 2.66
N PHE A 12 -13.54 11.73 2.62
CA PHE A 12 -13.64 10.28 2.47
C PHE A 12 -13.04 9.79 1.14
N PHE A 13 -13.35 10.45 0.02
CA PHE A 13 -12.77 10.12 -1.28
C PHE A 13 -11.26 10.32 -1.33
N LEU A 14 -10.76 11.45 -0.80
CA LEU A 14 -9.32 11.70 -0.71
C LEU A 14 -8.61 10.62 0.10
N ARG A 15 -9.24 10.10 1.15
CA ARG A 15 -8.70 8.99 1.93
C ARG A 15 -8.62 7.70 1.12
N ILE A 16 -9.69 7.34 0.40
CA ILE A 16 -9.69 6.15 -0.47
C ILE A 16 -8.55 6.28 -1.49
N ILE A 17 -8.48 7.42 -2.18
CA ILE A 17 -7.42 7.69 -3.17
C ILE A 17 -6.05 7.53 -2.53
N ASN A 18 -5.81 8.16 -1.38
CA ASN A 18 -4.52 8.07 -0.70
C ASN A 18 -4.17 6.63 -0.31
N THR A 19 -5.14 5.87 0.20
CA THR A 19 -4.97 4.46 0.58
C THR A 19 -4.59 3.60 -0.64
N VAL A 20 -5.30 3.80 -1.76
CA VAL A 20 -5.03 3.11 -3.02
C VAL A 20 -3.68 3.53 -3.62
N SER A 21 -3.35 4.82 -3.59
CA SER A 21 -2.06 5.36 -4.05
C SER A 21 -0.89 4.77 -3.27
N TRP A 22 -0.99 4.66 -1.94
CA TRP A 22 0.02 4.00 -1.13
C TRP A 22 0.17 2.51 -1.46
N GLY A 23 -0.94 1.81 -1.72
CA GLY A 23 -0.91 0.42 -2.18
C GLY A 23 -0.20 0.27 -3.54
N LEU A 24 -0.50 1.17 -4.48
CA LEU A 24 0.15 1.22 -5.80
C LEU A 24 1.65 1.52 -5.69
N LEU A 25 2.04 2.50 -4.88
CA LEU A 25 3.45 2.80 -4.64
C LEU A 25 4.20 1.61 -4.04
N TRP A 26 3.58 0.90 -3.10
CA TRP A 26 4.15 -0.32 -2.54
C TRP A 26 4.31 -1.42 -3.59
N LEU A 27 3.32 -1.63 -4.46
CA LEU A 27 3.39 -2.58 -5.57
C LEU A 27 4.53 -2.22 -6.53
N MET A 28 4.65 -0.94 -6.91
CA MET A 28 5.73 -0.47 -7.78
C MET A 28 7.10 -0.70 -7.14
N ALA A 29 7.27 -0.35 -5.87
CA ALA A 29 8.53 -0.58 -5.15
C ALA A 29 8.90 -2.07 -5.11
N CYS A 30 7.93 -2.95 -4.84
CA CYS A 30 8.16 -4.39 -4.82
C CYS A 30 8.48 -4.97 -6.20
N ALA A 31 7.78 -4.52 -7.25
CA ALA A 31 8.05 -4.93 -8.62
C ALA A 31 9.45 -4.46 -9.07
N THR A 32 9.80 -3.21 -8.82
CA THR A 32 11.14 -2.66 -9.12
C THR A 32 12.23 -3.41 -8.36
N ALA A 33 12.06 -3.64 -7.06
CA ALA A 33 13.03 -4.40 -6.27
C ALA A 33 13.16 -5.86 -6.76
N GLY A 34 12.04 -6.54 -7.00
CA GLY A 34 12.04 -7.93 -7.47
C GLY A 34 12.72 -8.11 -8.83
N LEU A 35 12.50 -7.16 -9.75
CA LEU A 35 13.15 -7.14 -11.06
C LEU A 35 14.63 -6.77 -10.96
N TYR A 36 14.97 -5.73 -10.18
CA TYR A 36 16.35 -5.25 -10.02
C TYR A 36 17.28 -6.31 -9.43
N PHE A 37 16.82 -7.02 -8.39
CA PHE A 37 17.60 -8.08 -7.76
C PHE A 37 17.51 -9.43 -8.52
N GLN A 38 16.83 -9.47 -9.68
CA GLN A 38 16.66 -10.67 -10.51
C GLN A 38 16.13 -11.91 -9.75
N LEU A 39 15.36 -11.68 -8.69
CA LEU A 39 14.94 -12.71 -7.74
C LEU A 39 13.91 -13.70 -8.33
N GLY A 40 13.35 -13.38 -9.51
CA GLY A 40 12.47 -14.29 -10.25
C GLY A 40 13.20 -15.41 -10.99
N TYR A 41 14.51 -15.27 -11.26
CA TYR A 41 15.27 -16.26 -12.04
C TYR A 41 16.21 -17.12 -11.19
N ASN A 42 16.69 -16.59 -10.05
CA ASN A 42 17.66 -17.28 -9.22
C ASN A 42 16.99 -17.98 -8.03
N LYS A 43 17.08 -19.31 -7.96
CA LYS A 43 16.55 -20.10 -6.84
C LYS A 43 17.56 -20.13 -5.69
N GLY A 44 17.54 -19.09 -4.86
CA GLY A 44 18.39 -18.98 -3.67
C GLY A 44 17.63 -18.58 -2.42
N ILE A 45 18.29 -18.67 -1.27
CA ILE A 45 17.70 -18.28 0.03
C ILE A 45 17.26 -16.79 0.06
N TYR A 46 17.96 -15.95 -0.69
CA TYR A 46 17.64 -14.52 -0.84
C TYR A 46 16.26 -14.28 -1.44
N THR A 47 15.83 -15.12 -2.37
CA THR A 47 14.50 -15.06 -2.98
C THR A 47 13.40 -15.36 -1.95
N ILE A 48 13.62 -16.37 -1.11
CA ILE A 48 12.70 -16.73 -0.02
C ILE A 48 12.59 -15.59 1.00
N ILE A 49 13.74 -15.03 1.41
CA ILE A 49 13.78 -13.90 2.34
C ILE A 49 13.06 -12.69 1.74
N PHE A 50 13.27 -12.38 0.46
CA PHE A 50 12.60 -11.26 -0.21
C PHE A 50 11.08 -11.42 -0.24
N TYR A 51 10.57 -12.59 -0.63
CA TYR A 51 9.13 -12.84 -0.64
C TYR A 51 8.53 -12.84 0.78
N ALA A 52 9.24 -13.37 1.77
CA ALA A 52 8.81 -13.29 3.17
C ALA A 52 8.73 -11.83 3.64
N LEU A 53 9.72 -11.01 3.29
CA LEU A 53 9.76 -9.58 3.63
C LEU A 53 8.66 -8.81 2.88
N MET A 54 8.35 -9.14 1.63
CA MET A 54 7.18 -8.62 0.92
C MET A 54 5.89 -8.91 1.68
N VAL A 55 5.67 -10.15 2.13
CA VAL A 55 4.44 -10.49 2.89
C VAL A 55 4.36 -9.71 4.20
N VAL A 56 5.46 -9.59 4.93
CA VAL A 56 5.51 -8.83 6.19
C VAL A 56 5.23 -7.35 5.95
N THR A 57 5.85 -6.74 4.94
CA THR A 57 5.63 -5.32 4.61
C THR A 57 4.21 -5.06 4.11
N PHE A 58 3.63 -6.00 3.35
CA PHE A 58 2.23 -5.92 2.95
C PHE A 58 1.29 -5.97 4.16
N PHE A 59 1.53 -6.88 5.10
CA PHE A 59 0.73 -6.98 6.33
C PHE A 59 0.83 -5.70 7.18
N LEU A 60 2.02 -5.12 7.28
CA LEU A 60 2.22 -3.83 7.96
C LEU A 60 1.49 -2.68 7.26
N LEU A 61 1.48 -2.66 5.93
CA LEU A 61 0.78 -1.66 5.13
C LEU A 61 -0.75 -1.76 5.34
N LEU A 62 -1.30 -2.98 5.30
CA LEU A 62 -2.71 -3.21 5.64
C LEU A 62 -3.02 -2.76 7.07
N ARG A 63 -2.19 -3.13 8.04
CA ARG A 63 -2.35 -2.69 9.44
C ARG A 63 -2.31 -1.17 9.58
N TYR A 64 -1.44 -0.50 8.83
CA TYR A 64 -1.35 0.95 8.79
C TYR A 64 -2.65 1.58 8.26
N PHE A 65 -3.20 1.03 7.17
CA PHE A 65 -4.50 1.47 6.65
C PHE A 65 -5.63 1.24 7.66
N PHE A 66 -5.75 0.05 8.26
CA PHE A 66 -6.77 -0.18 9.29
C PHE A 66 -6.65 0.77 10.48
N ARG A 67 -5.42 1.12 10.89
CA ARG A 67 -5.19 2.06 11.98
C ARG A 67 -5.60 3.48 11.62
N ILE A 68 -5.25 3.94 10.43
CA ILE A 68 -5.70 5.24 9.90
C ILE A 68 -7.22 5.29 9.95
N TRP A 69 -7.89 4.31 9.35
CA TRP A 69 -9.34 4.29 9.22
C TRP A 69 -10.07 4.17 10.57
N LYS A 70 -9.47 3.51 11.56
CA LYS A 70 -10.02 3.40 12.92
C LYS A 70 -9.91 4.69 13.74
N ASN A 71 -8.88 5.50 13.52
CA ASN A 71 -8.67 6.73 14.29
C ASN A 71 -9.65 7.86 13.91
N ASP A 72 -10.23 7.83 12.71
CA ASP A 72 -11.20 8.82 12.23
C ASP A 72 -12.66 8.49 12.55
N LEU A 73 -12.95 7.29 13.04
CA LEU A 73 -14.30 6.91 13.49
C LEU A 73 -14.61 7.43 14.92
N LYS A 74 -13.72 8.22 15.51
CA LYS A 74 -13.89 8.94 16.79
C LYS A 74 -13.96 10.43 16.52
#